data_AF-A0A831PR91-F1
#
_entry.id   AF-A0A831PR91-F1
#
_cell.length_a   1.000
_cell.length_b   1.000
_cell.length_c   1.000
_cell.angle_alpha   90.00
_cell.angle_beta   90.00
_cell.angle_gamma   90.00
#
_symmetry.space_group_name_H-M   'P 1'
#
loop_
_entity.id
_entity.type
_entity.pdbx_description
1 polymer ?
#
loop_
_entity_poly.entity_id
_entity_poly.type
_entity_poly.pdbx_seq_one_letter_code
_entity_poly.pdbx_strand_id
1 'polypeptide(L)' 'MDNGFNHFNDNIDFSDDLSEGKDFYFENGYRVMTADYLIRRGYCCANGCRHCPYWPKAQKGNTWLK' A
#
# COMPACT_ATOMS: atom_id res chain seq x y z
N MET A 1 32.13 29.50 6.15
CA MET A 1 30.87 29.94 5.53
C MET A 1 29.95 28.73 5.51
N ASP A 2 28.80 28.90 6.15
CA ASP A 2 27.85 27.85 6.52
C ASP A 2 27.36 26.95 5.38
N ASN A 3 27.11 25.71 5.79
CA ASN A 3 26.75 24.52 5.02
C ASN A 3 25.38 24.65 4.33
N GLY A 4 25.36 24.59 3.00
CA GLY A 4 24.14 24.58 2.20
C GLY A 4 23.61 23.17 1.95
N PHE A 5 22.97 22.56 2.95
CA PHE A 5 22.02 21.46 2.75
C PHE A 5 20.60 22.04 2.86
N ASN A 6 19.98 22.37 1.74
CA ASN A 6 18.65 22.98 1.73
C ASN A 6 17.56 21.93 1.42
N HIS A 7 16.62 21.84 2.37
CA HIS A 7 15.24 21.34 2.27
C HIS A 7 14.97 19.86 2.62
N PHE A 8 15.17 19.49 3.88
CA PHE A 8 14.35 18.44 4.51
C PHE A 8 13.17 19.12 5.20
N ASN A 9 12.00 19.15 4.56
CA ASN A 9 10.77 19.43 5.28
C ASN A 9 10.43 18.21 6.12
N ASP A 10 10.84 18.21 7.39
CA ASP A 10 10.70 17.11 8.36
C ASP A 10 9.26 16.91 8.87
N ASN A 11 8.26 17.33 8.11
CA ASN A 11 6.83 17.16 8.43
C ASN A 11 6.15 16.16 7.49
N ILE A 12 6.87 15.10 7.09
CA ILE A 12 6.21 13.94 6.48
C ILE A 12 5.65 13.11 7.64
N ASP A 13 4.40 13.39 7.98
CA ASP A 13 3.61 12.54 8.86
C ASP A 13 3.41 11.19 8.16
N PHE A 14 4.31 10.24 8.44
CA PHE A 14 4.24 8.87 7.92
C PHE A 14 3.20 8.03 8.67
N SER A 15 2.14 8.65 9.21
CA SER A 15 1.01 7.91 9.75
C SER A 15 0.25 7.30 8.57
N ASP A 16 0.72 6.12 8.15
CA ASP A 16 -0.02 5.18 7.34
C ASP A 16 -1.27 4.82 8.16
N ASP A 17 -2.34 5.62 8.02
CA ASP A 17 -3.63 5.52 8.70
C ASP A 17 -4.35 4.26 8.22
N LEU A 18 -3.78 3.11 8.58
CA LEU A 18 -4.32 1.81 8.32
C LEU A 18 -5.01 1.33 9.59
N SER A 19 -6.31 1.14 9.47
CA SER A 19 -7.17 0.65 10.52
C SER A 19 -7.31 -0.88 10.45
N GLU A 20 -7.02 -1.56 11.55
CA GLU A 20 -7.25 -3.00 11.69
C GLU A 20 -8.76 -3.31 11.54
N GLY A 21 -9.09 -4.35 10.79
CA GLY A 21 -10.47 -4.74 10.46
C GLY A 21 -11.04 -4.08 9.21
N LYS A 22 -10.47 -2.97 8.74
CA LYS A 22 -10.89 -2.28 7.49
C LYS A 22 -9.82 -2.35 6.41
N ASP A 23 -8.59 -1.94 6.73
CA ASP A 23 -7.47 -1.91 5.78
C ASP A 23 -6.72 -3.24 5.74
N PHE A 24 -6.60 -3.89 6.90
CA PHE A 24 -5.91 -5.16 7.06
C PHE A 24 -6.45 -5.92 8.27
N TYR A 25 -6.14 -7.20 8.36
CA TYR A 25 -6.36 -8.02 9.54
C TYR A 25 -5.17 -8.95 9.76
N PHE A 26 -5.01 -9.49 10.96
CA PHE A 26 -3.99 -10.50 11.25
C PHE A 26 -4.55 -11.91 11.07
N GLU A 27 -3.86 -12.72 10.28
CA GLU A 27 -4.16 -14.15 10.08
C GLU A 27 -2.87 -14.94 10.28
N ASN A 28 -2.86 -15.91 11.20
CA ASN A 28 -1.66 -16.70 11.54
C ASN A 28 -0.39 -15.88 11.82
N GLY A 29 -0.53 -14.68 12.42
CA GLY A 29 0.60 -13.79 12.70
C GLY A 29 1.09 -12.97 11.49
N TYR A 30 0.43 -13.09 10.34
CA TYR A 30 0.70 -12.31 9.15
C TYR A 30 -0.32 -11.19 8.97
N ARG A 31 0.15 -10.01 8.54
CA ARG A 31 -0.70 -8.88 8.16
C ARG A 31 -1.29 -9.12 6.77
N VAL A 32 -2.59 -9.35 6.69
CA VAL A 32 -3.31 -9.57 5.44
C VAL A 32 -4.09 -8.30 5.08
N MET A 33 -3.72 -7.67 3.96
CA MET A 33 -4.42 -6.50 3.45
C MET A 33 -5.78 -6.88 2.86
N THR A 34 -6.80 -6.05 3.11
CA THR A 34 -8.13 -6.25 2.53
C THR A 34 -8.16 -5.84 1.06
N ALA A 35 -9.14 -6.37 0.32
CA ALA A 35 -9.35 -5.97 -1.08
C ALA A 35 -9.67 -4.47 -1.20
N ASP A 36 -10.42 -3.90 -0.26
CA ASP A 36 -10.76 -2.48 -0.21
C ASP A 36 -9.51 -1.60 -0.13
N TYR A 37 -8.58 -1.94 0.77
CA TYR A 37 -7.30 -1.25 0.85
C TYR A 37 -6.50 -1.35 -0.45
N LEU A 38 -6.43 -2.55 -1.04
CA LEU A 38 -5.73 -2.76 -2.30
C LEU A 38 -6.34 -1.94 -3.44
N ILE A 39 -7.65 -1.71 -3.45
CA ILE A 39 -8.35 -0.83 -4.40
C ILE A 39 -8.01 0.63 -4.14
N ARG A 40 -8.07 1.11 -2.89
CA ARG A 40 -7.71 2.49 -2.54
C ARG A 40 -6.25 2.82 -2.82
N ARG A 41 -5.35 1.87 -2.62
CA ARG A 41 -3.94 1.96 -3.03
C ARG A 41 -3.80 2.27 -4.53
N GLY A 42 -4.75 1.81 -5.34
CA GLY A 42 -4.87 2.19 -6.74
C GLY A 42 -3.90 1.52 -7.70
N TYR A 43 -3.11 0.53 -7.26
CA TYR A 43 -2.26 -0.24 -8.16
C TYR A 43 -1.95 -1.66 -7.66
N CYS A 44 -1.72 -2.59 -8.60
CA CYS A 44 -1.19 -3.92 -8.29
C CYS A 44 0.32 -3.90 -8.02
N CYS A 45 0.71 -4.51 -6.90
CA CYS A 45 2.10 -4.64 -6.48
C CYS A 45 2.86 -5.80 -7.12
N ALA A 46 2.20 -6.64 -7.93
CA ALA A 46 2.74 -7.87 -8.52
C ALA A 46 3.19 -8.97 -7.52
N ASN A 47 2.81 -8.91 -6.25
CA ASN A 47 3.16 -9.93 -5.25
C ASN A 47 2.39 -11.26 -5.39
N GLY A 48 1.57 -11.43 -6.43
CA GLY A 48 0.83 -12.69 -6.63
C GLY A 48 -0.23 -13.00 -5.55
N CYS A 49 -0.83 -11.98 -4.94
CA CYS A 49 -1.82 -12.16 -3.87
C CYS A 49 -3.03 -13.00 -4.35
N ARG A 50 -3.47 -13.96 -3.54
CA ARG A 50 -4.60 -14.85 -3.88
C ARG A 50 -5.89 -14.06 -4.14
N HIS A 51 -6.16 -13.07 -3.31
CA HIS A 51 -7.34 -12.20 -3.35
C HIS A 51 -7.07 -10.83 -4.02
N CYS A 52 -6.12 -10.78 -4.96
CA CYS A 52 -5.86 -9.54 -5.68
C CYS A 52 -7.13 -9.07 -6.42
N PRO A 53 -7.60 -7.82 -6.21
CA PRO A 53 -8.77 -7.28 -6.89
C PRO A 53 -8.49 -6.92 -8.35
N TYR A 54 -7.21 -6.90 -8.75
CA TYR A 54 -6.78 -6.52 -10.08
C TYR A 54 -6.69 -7.69 -11.05
N TRP A 55 -7.00 -7.42 -12.33
CA TRP A 55 -6.87 -8.35 -13.43
C TRP A 55 -6.23 -7.69 -14.67
N PRO A 56 -5.27 -8.35 -15.34
CA PRO A 56 -4.69 -9.66 -15.04
C PRO A 56 -3.91 -9.69 -13.71
N LYS A 57 -3.89 -10.84 -13.03
CA LYS A 57 -3.20 -10.96 -11.74
C LYS A 57 -1.69 -10.75 -11.89
N ALA A 58 -1.07 -10.21 -10.84
CA ALA A 58 0.37 -10.05 -10.72
C ALA A 58 1.06 -9.17 -11.79
N GLN A 59 0.34 -8.25 -12.42
CA GLN A 59 0.93 -7.26 -13.33
C GLN A 59 1.22 -5.96 -12.58
N LYS A 60 2.50 -5.64 -12.38
CA LYS A 60 2.95 -4.48 -11.58
C LYS A 60 2.42 -3.18 -12.19
N GLY A 61 1.79 -2.36 -11.35
CA GLY A 61 1.25 -1.06 -11.75
C GLY A 61 -0.06 -1.10 -12.52
N ASN A 62 -0.68 -2.28 -12.71
CA ASN A 62 -2.02 -2.30 -13.29
C ASN A 62 -3.05 -1.72 -12.31
N THR A 63 -4.12 -1.18 -12.87
CA THR A 63 -5.20 -0.52 -12.11
C THR A 63 -6.58 -1.10 -12.49
N TRP A 64 -6.60 -2.09 -13.37
CA TRP A 64 -7.82 -2.72 -13.87
C TRP A 64 -8.38 -3.68 -12.84
N LEU A 65 -9.56 -3.37 -12.33
CA LEU A 65 -10.32 -4.20 -11.39
C LEU A 65 -11.13 -5.26 -12.14
N LYS A 66 -11.42 -6.38 -11.48
CA LYS A 66 -12.25 -7.47 -12.01
C LYS A 66 -13.63 -7.54 -11.39
#